data_AF-A0A5E4WYJ2-F1
#
_entry.id   AF-A0A5E4WYJ2-F1
#
_cell.length_a   1.000
_cell.length_b   1.000
_cell.length_c   1.000
_cell.angle_alpha   90.00
_cell.angle_beta   90.00
_cell.angle_gamma   90.00
#
_symmetry.space_group_name_H-M   'P 1'
#
loop_
_entity.id
_entity.type
_entity.pdbx_description
1 polymer ?
#
loop_
_entity_poly.entity_id
_entity_poly.type
_entity_poly.pdbx_seq_one_letter_code
_entity_poly.pdbx_strand_id
1 'polypeptide(L)'
;MKVLAVCAVLCLPLLAQADCRGRLDGWTKTLHPGRTLDADLASCKVWPANPALTLAALPLPQKGGTDDDQMYDVDVLVTDSQTGKIVAHRFETSALVSDAVRLRSISLDTAPWRLAAQVLAFGVRANFEGSSRVNPFSQSALSLYVIDGATLRKVVDNLATQTGGGEWDGNCAGSFSDTSRAISVGPAGKEGYAKLVVSEKTVTTTNKPTRNDCASKESTSRRPNVTMEYDGERYPVPKALSGS
;
A
#
# COMPACT_ATOMS: atom_id res chain seq x y z
N MET A 1 -22.97 8.50 -57.39
CA MET A 1 -21.98 8.22 -56.32
C MET A 1 -22.69 8.27 -54.97
N LYS A 2 -22.95 7.12 -54.36
CA LYS A 2 -23.49 7.01 -52.99
C LYS A 2 -22.31 6.68 -52.06
N VAL A 3 -22.00 7.56 -51.11
CA VAL A 3 -21.01 7.30 -50.08
C VAL A 3 -21.76 6.76 -48.86
N LEU A 4 -21.55 5.47 -48.54
CA LEU A 4 -21.97 4.90 -47.27
C LEU A 4 -20.95 5.30 -46.19
N ALA A 5 -21.40 6.03 -45.18
CA ALA A 5 -20.65 6.23 -43.95
C ALA A 5 -20.89 5.04 -43.03
N VAL A 6 -19.84 4.26 -42.75
CA VAL A 6 -19.86 3.19 -41.74
C VAL A 6 -19.46 3.81 -40.41
N CYS A 7 -20.42 3.94 -39.49
CA CYS A 7 -20.16 4.26 -38.09
C CYS A 7 -19.59 3.01 -37.41
N ALA A 8 -18.29 3.00 -37.13
CA ALA A 8 -17.67 2.02 -36.25
C ALA A 8 -18.04 2.33 -34.80
N VAL A 9 -19.00 1.60 -34.23
CA VAL A 9 -19.30 1.63 -32.80
C VAL A 9 -18.19 0.89 -32.07
N LEU A 10 -17.25 1.65 -31.50
CA LEU A 10 -16.27 1.14 -30.53
C LEU A 10 -17.01 0.72 -29.26
N CYS A 11 -17.39 -0.57 -29.19
CA CYS A 11 -17.87 -1.19 -27.98
C CYS A 11 -16.66 -1.38 -27.03
N LEU A 12 -16.34 -0.34 -26.27
CA LEU A 12 -15.45 -0.48 -25.11
C LEU A 12 -16.17 -1.38 -24.11
N PRO A 13 -15.62 -2.55 -23.73
CA PRO A 13 -16.20 -3.34 -22.67
C PRO A 13 -16.10 -2.50 -21.40
N LEU A 14 -17.23 -1.94 -20.97
CA LEU A 14 -17.47 -1.56 -19.59
C LEU A 14 -17.31 -2.85 -18.80
N LEU A 15 -16.08 -3.16 -18.38
CA LEU A 15 -15.85 -4.02 -17.25
C LEU A 15 -16.55 -3.32 -16.11
N ALA A 16 -17.81 -3.68 -15.87
CA ALA A 16 -18.48 -3.42 -14.63
C ALA A 16 -17.50 -3.93 -13.57
N GLN A 17 -16.79 -3.01 -12.92
CA GLN A 17 -16.07 -3.36 -11.71
C GLN A 17 -17.18 -3.76 -10.76
N ALA A 18 -17.44 -5.06 -10.67
CA ALA A 18 -18.37 -5.60 -9.71
C ALA A 18 -17.87 -5.08 -8.36
N ASP A 19 -18.65 -4.21 -7.74
CA ASP A 19 -18.28 -3.60 -6.48
C ASP A 19 -18.19 -4.71 -5.44
N CYS A 20 -16.95 -5.14 -5.15
CA CYS A 20 -16.66 -6.22 -4.23
C CYS A 20 -16.98 -5.81 -2.78
N ARG A 21 -17.29 -4.53 -2.51
CA ARG A 21 -17.65 -4.04 -1.18
C ARG A 21 -18.83 -4.79 -0.58
N GLY A 22 -19.80 -5.19 -1.40
CA GLY A 22 -20.95 -5.98 -0.96
C GLY A 22 -20.59 -7.36 -0.37
N ARG A 23 -19.34 -7.82 -0.50
CA ARG A 23 -18.87 -9.11 0.03
C ARG A 23 -18.02 -8.98 1.30
N LEU A 24 -17.57 -7.77 1.65
CA LEU A 24 -16.63 -7.55 2.76
C LEU A 24 -17.17 -8.07 4.11
N ASP A 25 -18.43 -7.79 4.43
CA ASP A 25 -19.07 -8.28 5.65
C ASP A 25 -19.21 -9.81 5.66
N GLY A 26 -19.50 -10.40 4.50
CA GLY A 26 -19.62 -11.86 4.36
C GLY A 26 -18.28 -12.55 4.58
N TRP A 27 -17.21 -12.02 4.00
CA TRP A 27 -15.85 -12.52 4.23
C TRP A 27 -15.43 -12.35 5.69
N THR A 28 -15.71 -11.19 6.29
CA THR A 28 -15.39 -10.94 7.70
C THR A 28 -16.12 -11.90 8.62
N LYS A 29 -17.44 -12.11 8.44
CA LYS A 29 -18.21 -13.07 9.25
C LYS A 29 -17.71 -14.51 9.10
N THR A 30 -17.25 -14.86 7.90
CA THR A 30 -16.74 -16.21 7.60
C THR A 30 -15.39 -16.48 8.26
N LEU A 31 -14.46 -15.53 8.15
CA LEU A 31 -13.08 -15.70 8.66
C LEU A 31 -12.96 -15.32 10.14
N HIS A 32 -13.73 -14.33 10.59
CA HIS A 32 -13.59 -13.68 11.89
C HIS A 32 -14.95 -13.47 12.57
N PRO A 33 -15.68 -14.55 12.90
CA PRO A 33 -17.01 -14.43 13.50
C PRO A 33 -16.97 -13.61 14.80
N GLY A 34 -17.84 -12.60 14.89
CA GLY A 34 -17.94 -11.71 16.04
C GLY A 34 -16.92 -10.55 16.07
N ARG A 35 -16.06 -10.42 15.05
CA ARG A 35 -15.24 -9.22 14.85
C ARG A 35 -16.01 -8.20 14.01
N THR A 36 -15.75 -6.92 14.29
CA THR A 36 -16.26 -5.80 13.49
C THR A 36 -15.21 -5.41 12.46
N LEU A 37 -15.62 -5.26 11.20
CA LEU A 37 -14.79 -4.71 10.12
C LEU A 37 -14.78 -3.18 10.22
N ASP A 38 -13.61 -2.56 10.04
CA ASP A 38 -13.54 -1.14 9.72
C ASP A 38 -13.74 -0.96 8.20
N ALA A 39 -15.00 -0.78 7.79
CA ALA A 39 -15.39 -0.74 6.39
C ALA A 39 -14.86 0.49 5.64
N ASP A 40 -14.53 1.58 6.35
CA ASP A 40 -13.98 2.80 5.77
C ASP A 40 -12.51 2.61 5.38
N LEU A 41 -11.78 1.81 6.15
CA LEU A 41 -10.40 1.43 5.85
C LEU A 41 -10.29 0.18 4.96
N ALA A 42 -11.33 -0.66 4.92
CA ALA A 42 -11.33 -1.88 4.11
C ALA A 42 -11.18 -1.56 2.62
N SER A 43 -10.44 -2.42 1.92
CA SER A 43 -10.25 -2.28 0.48
C SER A 43 -10.46 -3.62 -0.22
N CYS A 44 -11.03 -3.56 -1.42
CA CYS A 44 -11.12 -4.71 -2.30
C CYS A 44 -11.05 -4.26 -3.76
N LYS A 45 -10.55 -5.13 -4.63
CA LYS A 45 -10.60 -4.94 -6.08
C LYS A 45 -10.38 -6.24 -6.84
N VAL A 46 -11.00 -6.36 -8.01
CA VAL A 46 -10.65 -7.41 -8.98
C VAL A 46 -9.18 -7.25 -9.36
N TRP A 47 -8.41 -8.33 -9.36
CA TRP A 47 -6.98 -8.28 -9.66
C TRP A 47 -6.77 -8.10 -11.17
N PRO A 48 -6.21 -6.97 -11.66
CA PRO A 48 -6.11 -6.76 -13.10
C PRO A 48 -5.23 -7.81 -13.83
N ALA A 49 -4.26 -8.40 -13.14
CA ALA A 49 -3.38 -9.41 -13.72
C ALA A 49 -3.99 -10.82 -13.71
N ASN A 50 -5.04 -11.05 -12.92
CA ASN A 50 -5.83 -12.28 -12.96
C ASN A 50 -7.29 -11.96 -12.58
N PRO A 51 -8.13 -11.55 -13.55
CA PRO A 51 -9.50 -11.10 -13.28
C PRO A 51 -10.46 -12.19 -12.75
N ALA A 52 -10.04 -13.45 -12.71
CA ALA A 52 -10.77 -14.51 -12.00
C ALA A 52 -10.65 -14.38 -10.48
N LEU A 53 -9.74 -13.52 -9.99
CA LEU A 53 -9.46 -13.32 -8.58
C LEU A 53 -9.76 -11.88 -8.13
N THR A 54 -10.34 -11.76 -6.94
CA THR A 54 -10.56 -10.49 -6.24
C THR A 54 -9.69 -10.45 -5.00
N LEU A 55 -8.94 -9.37 -4.85
CA LEU A 55 -8.11 -9.08 -3.69
C LEU A 55 -8.91 -8.28 -2.66
N ALA A 56 -8.69 -8.51 -1.38
CA ALA A 56 -9.20 -7.65 -0.32
C ALA A 56 -8.26 -7.58 0.89
N ALA A 57 -8.33 -6.48 1.63
CA ALA A 57 -7.70 -6.28 2.92
C ALA A 57 -8.78 -5.85 3.93
N LEU A 58 -8.90 -6.61 5.02
CA LEU A 58 -9.92 -6.47 6.05
C LEU A 58 -9.26 -6.01 7.36
N PRO A 59 -9.25 -4.70 7.65
CA PRO A 59 -8.82 -4.19 8.94
C PRO A 59 -9.87 -4.47 10.02
N LEU A 60 -9.43 -5.11 11.09
CA LEU A 60 -10.25 -5.51 12.23
C LEU A 60 -9.72 -4.81 13.48
N PRO A 61 -10.34 -3.72 13.94
CA PRO A 61 -9.92 -3.05 15.16
C PRO A 61 -9.90 -4.03 16.34
N GLN A 62 -8.84 -3.99 17.13
CA GLN A 62 -8.77 -4.68 18.42
C GLN A 62 -9.65 -3.97 19.46
N LYS A 63 -10.17 -4.74 20.42
CA LYS A 63 -10.98 -4.20 21.51
C LYS A 63 -10.13 -3.33 22.44
N GLY A 64 -10.73 -2.28 22.98
CA GLY A 64 -10.10 -1.40 23.96
C GLY A 64 -9.28 -0.26 23.37
N GLY A 65 -9.16 -0.16 22.04
CA GLY A 65 -8.60 1.01 21.38
C GLY A 65 -9.54 2.22 21.40
N THR A 66 -8.95 3.38 21.17
CA THR A 66 -9.63 4.67 20.98
C THR A 66 -9.31 5.22 19.59
N ASP A 67 -9.91 6.34 19.21
CA ASP A 67 -9.61 7.00 17.93
C ASP A 67 -8.14 7.44 17.77
N ASP A 68 -7.44 7.67 18.87
CA ASP A 68 -6.05 8.15 18.92
C ASP A 68 -5.03 7.05 19.25
N ASP A 69 -5.51 5.89 19.70
CA ASP A 69 -4.72 4.70 20.03
C ASP A 69 -5.51 3.45 19.63
N GLN A 70 -5.30 3.00 18.39
CA GLN A 70 -6.00 1.84 17.83
C GLN A 70 -4.99 0.86 17.22
N MET A 71 -5.15 -0.42 17.54
CA MET A 71 -4.46 -1.50 16.84
C MET A 71 -5.43 -2.21 15.91
N TYR A 72 -4.96 -2.54 14.71
CA TYR A 72 -5.72 -3.33 13.74
C TYR A 72 -5.03 -4.66 13.52
N ASP A 73 -5.80 -5.74 13.72
CA ASP A 73 -5.49 -6.97 13.01
C ASP A 73 -5.88 -6.78 11.54
N VAL A 74 -5.21 -7.46 10.62
CA VAL A 74 -5.53 -7.38 9.18
C VAL A 74 -5.63 -8.78 8.61
N ASP A 75 -6.71 -9.08 7.91
CA ASP A 75 -6.78 -10.25 7.03
C ASP A 75 -6.64 -9.81 5.57
N VAL A 76 -5.62 -10.32 4.88
CA VAL A 76 -5.43 -10.13 3.45
C VAL A 76 -5.92 -11.38 2.76
N LEU A 77 -6.81 -11.22 1.78
CA LEU A 77 -7.43 -12.36 1.11
C LEU A 77 -7.46 -12.22 -0.40
N VAL A 78 -7.56 -13.39 -1.02
CA VAL A 78 -7.80 -13.62 -2.43
C VAL A 78 -9.05 -14.49 -2.53
N THR A 79 -10.01 -14.06 -3.35
CA THR A 79 -11.26 -14.79 -3.58
C THR A 79 -11.47 -15.03 -5.06
N ASP A 80 -12.27 -16.03 -5.39
CA ASP A 80 -12.81 -16.20 -6.72
C ASP A 80 -13.79 -15.04 -7.03
N SER A 81 -13.54 -14.32 -8.13
CA SER A 81 -14.31 -13.12 -8.45
C SER A 81 -15.77 -13.40 -8.75
N GLN A 82 -16.10 -14.58 -9.29
CA GLN A 82 -17.48 -14.92 -9.64
C GLN A 82 -18.29 -15.30 -8.40
N THR A 83 -17.80 -16.27 -7.63
CA THR A 83 -18.50 -16.89 -6.50
C THR A 83 -18.27 -16.15 -5.18
N GLY A 84 -17.18 -15.41 -5.05
CA GLY A 84 -16.75 -14.79 -3.78
C GLY A 84 -16.14 -15.80 -2.81
N LYS A 85 -15.92 -17.06 -3.22
CA LYS A 85 -15.28 -18.08 -2.38
C LYS A 85 -13.84 -17.66 -2.08
N ILE A 86 -13.43 -17.78 -0.82
CA ILE A 86 -12.05 -17.53 -0.39
C ILE A 86 -11.15 -18.60 -1.00
N VAL A 87 -10.12 -18.15 -1.72
CA VAL A 87 -9.09 -18.99 -2.36
C VAL A 87 -7.87 -19.10 -1.47
N ALA A 88 -7.40 -17.96 -0.95
CA ALA A 88 -6.28 -17.91 -0.03
C ALA A 88 -6.42 -16.69 0.89
N HIS A 89 -5.88 -16.77 2.10
CA HIS A 89 -5.83 -15.62 2.99
C HIS A 89 -4.64 -15.68 3.95
N ARG A 90 -4.39 -14.57 4.65
CA ARG A 90 -3.40 -14.47 5.72
C ARG A 90 -3.88 -13.44 6.72
N PHE A 91 -4.11 -13.92 7.94
CA PHE A 91 -4.41 -13.10 9.09
C PHE A 91 -3.13 -12.67 9.82
N GLU A 92 -3.03 -11.39 10.12
CA GLU A 92 -1.91 -10.80 10.85
C GLU A 92 -2.43 -10.03 12.06
N THR A 93 -2.02 -10.45 13.25
CA THR A 93 -2.39 -9.80 14.51
C THR A 93 -1.58 -8.54 14.74
N SER A 94 -2.20 -7.47 15.24
CA SER A 94 -1.54 -6.18 15.51
C SER A 94 -0.69 -5.69 14.33
N ALA A 95 -1.17 -5.92 13.12
CA ALA A 95 -0.41 -5.67 11.89
C ALA A 95 -0.20 -4.17 11.63
N LEU A 96 -1.14 -3.33 12.08
CA LEU A 96 -1.07 -1.89 11.95
C LEU A 96 -1.36 -1.26 13.31
N VAL A 97 -0.43 -0.41 13.77
CA VAL A 97 -0.55 0.35 15.02
C VAL A 97 -0.81 1.80 14.67
N SER A 98 -1.84 2.38 15.30
CA SER A 98 -2.25 3.76 15.15
C SER A 98 -2.09 4.45 16.51
N ASP A 99 -0.85 4.68 16.93
CA ASP A 99 -0.46 5.38 18.17
C ASP A 99 0.24 6.70 17.80
N ALA A 100 -0.37 7.83 18.16
CA ALA A 100 0.03 9.20 17.80
C ALA A 100 0.07 9.53 16.29
N VAL A 101 0.12 8.51 15.44
CA VAL A 101 0.07 8.56 13.99
C VAL A 101 -1.10 7.69 13.52
N ARG A 102 -2.11 8.33 12.95
CA ARG A 102 -3.35 7.67 12.59
C ARG A 102 -3.24 6.88 11.30
N LEU A 103 -3.75 5.65 11.28
CA LEU A 103 -3.99 4.92 10.04
C LEU A 103 -5.10 5.64 9.24
N ARG A 104 -4.74 6.14 8.05
CA ARG A 104 -5.63 6.91 7.17
C ARG A 104 -6.32 6.08 6.10
N SER A 105 -5.61 5.10 5.56
CA SER A 105 -6.17 4.22 4.53
C SER A 105 -5.36 2.96 4.36
N ILE A 106 -6.04 1.91 3.90
CA ILE A 106 -5.44 0.72 3.32
C ILE A 106 -5.85 0.68 1.85
N SER A 107 -4.90 0.39 0.96
CA SER A 107 -5.19 0.21 -0.46
C SER A 107 -4.42 -0.97 -1.04
N LEU A 108 -4.94 -1.52 -2.13
CA LEU A 108 -4.31 -2.65 -2.81
C LEU A 108 -3.42 -2.12 -3.94
N ASP A 109 -2.16 -2.54 -3.96
CA ASP A 109 -1.22 -2.29 -5.04
C ASP A 109 -1.25 -3.48 -6.01
N THR A 110 -1.53 -3.20 -7.29
CA THR A 110 -1.48 -4.23 -8.35
C THR A 110 -0.58 -3.82 -9.49
N ALA A 111 0.52 -3.14 -9.17
CA ALA A 111 1.63 -3.09 -10.10
C ALA A 111 2.07 -4.53 -10.46
N PRO A 112 2.70 -4.75 -11.64
CA PRO A 112 3.05 -6.08 -12.11
C PRO A 112 4.27 -6.64 -11.36
N TRP A 113 4.10 -7.01 -10.09
CA TRP A 113 5.12 -7.60 -9.22
C TRP A 113 5.45 -9.04 -9.61
N ARG A 114 5.99 -9.25 -10.82
CA ARG A 114 6.44 -10.57 -11.29
C ARG A 114 7.77 -10.90 -10.63
N LEU A 115 7.72 -11.59 -9.51
CA LEU A 115 8.89 -11.93 -8.71
C LEU A 115 9.64 -13.15 -9.26
N ALA A 116 8.97 -14.04 -9.98
CA ALA A 116 9.60 -15.11 -10.76
C ALA A 116 8.70 -15.46 -11.95
N ALA A 117 9.12 -16.40 -12.82
CA ALA A 117 8.38 -16.76 -14.03
C ALA A 117 6.89 -17.03 -13.77
N GLN A 118 6.59 -17.79 -12.70
CA GLN A 118 5.23 -18.17 -12.30
C GLN A 118 4.79 -17.54 -10.97
N VAL A 119 5.56 -16.60 -10.42
CA VAL A 119 5.26 -15.97 -9.14
C VAL A 119 4.90 -14.51 -9.37
N LEU A 120 3.62 -14.21 -9.26
CA LEU A 120 3.09 -12.86 -9.32
C LEU A 120 2.60 -12.45 -7.93
N ALA A 121 3.12 -11.34 -7.42
CA ALA A 121 2.66 -10.75 -6.17
C ALA A 121 1.63 -9.64 -6.40
N PHE A 122 0.92 -9.30 -5.34
CA PHE A 122 0.18 -8.05 -5.19
C PHE A 122 0.60 -7.40 -3.88
N GLY A 123 0.32 -6.11 -3.73
CA GLY A 123 0.68 -5.38 -2.53
C GLY A 123 -0.52 -4.90 -1.72
N VAL A 124 -0.26 -4.66 -0.44
CA VAL A 124 -1.12 -3.88 0.45
C VAL A 124 -0.32 -2.66 0.88
N ARG A 125 -0.92 -1.47 0.72
CA ARG A 125 -0.35 -0.20 1.15
C ARG A 125 -1.13 0.33 2.35
N ALA A 126 -0.42 0.63 3.43
CA ALA A 126 -0.97 1.32 4.58
C ALA A 126 -0.42 2.77 4.61
N ASN A 127 -1.31 3.74 4.80
CA ASN A 127 -0.97 5.15 4.89
C ASN A 127 -1.28 5.68 6.28
N PHE A 128 -0.33 6.40 6.85
CA PHE A 128 -0.34 6.91 8.21
C PHE A 128 -0.08 8.42 8.21
N GLU A 129 -0.70 9.13 9.14
CA GLU A 129 -0.55 10.58 9.27
C GLU A 129 -0.66 11.04 10.73
N GLY A 130 0.27 11.88 11.17
CA GLY A 130 0.23 12.53 12.48
C GLY A 130 -0.72 13.72 12.49
N SER A 131 -1.28 14.04 13.66
CA SER A 131 -2.25 15.14 13.81
C SER A 131 -1.62 16.52 14.06
N SER A 132 -0.33 16.58 14.40
CA SER A 132 0.34 17.83 14.76
C SER A 132 0.60 18.72 13.55
N ARG A 133 0.03 19.92 13.54
CA ARG A 133 0.30 20.94 12.51
C ARG A 133 1.73 21.47 12.59
N VAL A 134 2.28 21.61 13.79
CA VAL A 134 3.62 22.16 14.01
C VAL A 134 4.70 21.11 13.83
N ASN A 135 4.38 19.82 14.05
CA ASN A 135 5.30 18.70 13.84
C ASN A 135 4.62 17.63 12.97
N PRO A 136 4.35 17.92 11.67
CA PRO A 136 3.64 16.97 10.82
C PRO A 136 4.44 15.69 10.61
N PHE A 137 3.73 14.60 10.38
CA PHE A 137 4.29 13.31 10.01
C PHE A 137 3.35 12.62 9.02
N SER A 138 3.92 11.96 8.02
CA SER A 138 3.17 11.06 7.15
C SER A 138 4.04 9.89 6.72
N GLN A 139 3.41 8.74 6.47
CA GLN A 139 4.11 7.57 5.97
C GLN A 139 3.21 6.70 5.13
N SER A 140 3.76 6.14 4.05
CA SER A 140 3.15 5.05 3.30
C SER A 140 4.08 3.86 3.32
N ALA A 141 3.56 2.68 3.65
CA ALA A 141 4.33 1.44 3.60
C ALA A 141 3.68 0.39 2.71
N LEU A 142 4.50 -0.43 2.07
CA LEU A 142 4.11 -1.49 1.14
C LEU A 142 4.53 -2.85 1.69
N SER A 143 3.57 -3.77 1.78
CA SER A 143 3.82 -5.21 1.94
C SER A 143 3.41 -5.93 0.67
N LEU A 144 4.19 -6.93 0.24
CA LEU A 144 3.89 -7.75 -0.94
C LEU A 144 3.52 -9.17 -0.53
N TYR A 145 2.51 -9.73 -1.19
CA TYR A 145 1.97 -11.05 -0.93
C TYR A 145 1.97 -11.91 -2.19
N VAL A 146 2.29 -13.18 -2.04
CA VAL A 146 2.16 -14.21 -3.07
C VAL A 146 1.18 -15.29 -2.60
N ILE A 147 0.39 -15.82 -3.53
CA ILE A 147 -0.48 -16.96 -3.26
C ILE A 147 0.39 -18.21 -3.10
N ASP A 148 0.16 -18.96 -2.03
CA ASP A 148 0.82 -20.23 -1.74
C ASP A 148 -0.23 -21.24 -1.24
N GLY A 149 -0.77 -22.02 -2.18
CA GLY A 149 -1.92 -22.88 -1.93
C GLY A 149 -3.14 -22.09 -1.42
N ALA A 150 -3.62 -22.46 -0.24
CA ALA A 150 -4.74 -21.80 0.43
C ALA A 150 -4.31 -20.65 1.37
N THR A 151 -3.03 -20.27 1.36
CA THR A 151 -2.47 -19.22 2.23
C THR A 151 -1.80 -18.13 1.40
N LEU A 152 -1.47 -17.01 2.05
CA LEU A 152 -0.59 -15.99 1.45
C LEU A 152 0.75 -15.94 2.18
N ARG A 153 1.84 -15.90 1.42
CA ARG A 153 3.17 -15.55 1.96
C ARG A 153 3.40 -14.06 1.79
N LYS A 154 3.66 -13.37 2.91
CA LYS A 154 4.15 -11.99 2.92
C LYS A 154 5.65 -12.01 2.60
N VAL A 155 6.00 -11.60 1.39
CA VAL A 155 7.38 -11.67 0.87
C VAL A 155 8.11 -10.33 0.97
N VAL A 156 7.41 -9.21 1.07
CA VAL A 156 7.97 -7.92 1.52
C VAL A 156 7.11 -7.45 2.68
N ASP A 157 7.74 -7.00 3.75
CA ASP A 157 7.03 -6.56 4.95
C ASP A 157 7.36 -5.11 5.29
N ASN A 158 6.33 -4.27 5.28
CA ASN A 158 6.37 -2.89 5.75
C ASN A 158 7.51 -2.07 5.12
N LEU A 159 7.68 -2.10 3.80
CA LEU A 159 8.66 -1.25 3.10
C LEU A 159 8.10 0.18 3.00
N ALA A 160 8.69 1.14 3.71
CA ALA A 160 8.28 2.54 3.63
C ALA A 160 8.54 3.09 2.23
N THR A 161 7.47 3.41 1.49
CA THR A 161 7.55 3.98 0.14
C THR A 161 7.46 5.49 0.12
N GLN A 162 6.87 6.09 1.17
CA GLN A 162 6.83 7.54 1.36
C GLN A 162 7.01 7.81 2.85
N THR A 163 7.80 8.83 3.20
CA THR A 163 7.84 9.40 4.55
C THR A 163 7.93 10.91 4.45
N GLY A 164 7.01 11.61 5.09
CA GLY A 164 7.00 13.07 5.19
C GLY A 164 7.07 13.50 6.65
N GLY A 165 7.66 14.65 6.91
CA GLY A 165 7.61 15.26 8.24
C GLY A 165 8.36 16.58 8.32
N GLY A 166 8.30 17.23 9.47
CA GLY A 166 9.00 18.49 9.67
C GLY A 166 8.67 19.16 10.98
N GLU A 167 9.15 20.40 11.09
CA GLU A 167 8.89 21.31 12.20
C GLU A 167 8.48 22.67 11.66
N TRP A 168 7.49 23.28 12.29
CA TRP A 168 6.93 24.57 11.91
C TRP A 168 6.67 25.42 13.15
N ASP A 169 7.03 26.70 13.10
CA ASP A 169 6.70 27.69 14.14
C ASP A 169 5.20 28.03 14.20
N GLY A 170 4.41 27.48 13.27
CA GLY A 170 2.98 27.71 13.13
C GLY A 170 2.61 28.99 12.37
N ASN A 171 3.60 29.74 11.88
CA ASN A 171 3.44 31.00 11.14
C ASN A 171 4.20 30.97 9.80
N CYS A 172 5.52 30.86 9.80
CA CYS A 172 6.34 30.80 8.60
C CYS A 172 7.62 29.98 8.76
N ALA A 173 8.43 30.20 9.80
CA ALA A 173 9.71 29.51 9.91
C ALA A 173 9.52 28.01 10.14
N GLY A 174 10.11 27.19 9.29
CA GLY A 174 9.98 25.74 9.39
C GLY A 174 10.88 24.99 8.42
N SER A 175 11.02 23.70 8.65
CA SER A 175 11.77 22.79 7.81
C SER A 175 11.02 21.48 7.66
N PHE A 176 10.87 21.03 6.42
CA PHE A 176 10.12 19.84 6.06
C PHE A 176 10.96 18.94 5.16
N SER A 177 10.72 17.64 5.24
CA SER A 177 11.34 16.64 4.38
C SER A 177 10.31 15.65 3.86
N ASP A 178 10.33 15.40 2.57
CA ASP A 178 9.50 14.42 1.88
C ASP A 178 10.40 13.44 1.14
N THR A 179 10.42 12.20 1.62
CA THR A 179 11.17 11.09 1.01
C THR A 179 10.20 10.19 0.27
N SER A 180 10.48 9.96 -1.01
CA SER A 180 9.75 9.07 -1.91
C SER A 180 10.65 7.94 -2.39
N ARG A 181 10.11 6.73 -2.44
CA ARG A 181 10.82 5.55 -2.93
C ARG A 181 10.06 4.86 -4.04
N ALA A 182 10.76 4.57 -5.13
CA ALA A 182 10.25 3.74 -6.21
C ALA A 182 10.95 2.37 -6.19
N ILE A 183 10.16 1.32 -6.35
CA ILE A 183 10.65 -0.06 -6.39
C ILE A 183 10.50 -0.57 -7.82
N SER A 184 11.59 -1.12 -8.35
CA SER A 184 11.62 -1.78 -9.65
C SER A 184 11.98 -3.25 -9.49
N VAL A 185 11.39 -4.07 -10.36
CA VAL A 185 11.70 -5.50 -10.46
C VAL A 185 12.89 -5.66 -11.41
N GLY A 186 14.01 -6.14 -10.87
CA GLY A 186 15.26 -6.37 -11.59
C GLY A 186 15.41 -7.80 -12.11
N PRO A 187 16.62 -8.20 -12.55
CA PRO A 187 16.91 -9.57 -12.95
C PRO A 187 16.81 -10.54 -11.78
N ALA A 188 16.64 -11.83 -12.08
CA ALA A 188 16.65 -12.90 -11.08
C ALA A 188 17.97 -12.93 -10.28
N GLY A 189 17.85 -13.15 -8.97
CA GLY A 189 18.94 -13.46 -8.05
C GLY A 189 19.19 -14.96 -7.96
N LYS A 190 19.92 -15.38 -6.92
CA LYS A 190 20.35 -16.77 -6.71
C LYS A 190 19.17 -17.73 -6.52
N GLU A 191 18.14 -17.30 -5.81
CA GLU A 191 16.93 -18.09 -5.52
C GLU A 191 15.90 -18.08 -6.67
N GLY A 192 16.29 -17.62 -7.87
CA GLY A 192 15.39 -17.54 -9.05
C GLY A 192 14.34 -16.42 -8.98
N TYR A 193 14.17 -15.80 -7.82
CA TYR A 193 13.36 -14.60 -7.61
C TYR A 193 14.10 -13.34 -8.08
N ALA A 194 13.38 -12.43 -8.73
CA ALA A 194 13.84 -11.12 -9.20
C ALA A 194 14.32 -10.25 -8.04
N LYS A 195 15.45 -9.57 -8.22
CA LYS A 195 15.90 -8.58 -7.25
C LYS A 195 14.92 -7.40 -7.22
N LEU A 196 14.66 -6.85 -6.04
CA LEU A 196 13.90 -5.60 -5.90
C LEU A 196 14.87 -4.44 -5.72
N VAL A 197 14.84 -3.47 -6.63
CA VAL A 197 15.72 -2.30 -6.58
C VAL A 197 14.92 -1.09 -6.13
N VAL A 198 15.29 -0.56 -4.96
CA VAL A 198 14.67 0.60 -4.33
C VAL A 198 15.52 1.83 -4.64
N SER A 199 14.91 2.81 -5.29
CA SER A 199 15.48 4.14 -5.51
C SER A 199 14.81 5.15 -4.60
N GLU A 200 15.56 6.13 -4.10
CA GLU A 200 15.09 7.11 -3.12
C GLU A 200 15.36 8.55 -3.59
N LYS A 201 14.38 9.42 -3.41
CA LYS A 201 14.49 10.87 -3.59
C LYS A 201 13.91 11.56 -2.36
N THR A 202 14.68 12.47 -1.76
CA THR A 202 14.21 13.34 -0.68
C THR A 202 14.19 14.78 -1.15
N VAL A 203 13.06 15.46 -0.95
CA VAL A 203 12.94 16.91 -1.09
C VAL A 203 12.93 17.51 0.31
N THR A 204 13.77 18.52 0.54
CA THR A 204 13.79 19.29 1.79
C THR A 204 13.38 20.71 1.50
N THR A 205 12.39 21.20 2.24
CA THR A 205 11.83 22.54 2.10
C THR A 205 12.08 23.32 3.37
N THR A 206 12.74 24.47 3.28
CA THR A 206 12.96 25.39 4.39
C THR A 206 12.25 26.69 4.13
N ASN A 207 11.39 27.09 5.06
CA ASN A 207 10.64 28.34 5.02
C ASN A 207 11.25 29.34 6.00
N LYS A 208 11.40 30.60 5.55
CA LYS A 208 11.93 31.69 6.38
C LYS A 208 11.12 32.97 6.17
N PRO A 209 10.84 33.72 7.24
CA PRO A 209 10.16 34.99 7.13
C PRO A 209 11.05 36.00 6.39
N THR A 210 10.42 36.77 5.52
CA THR A 210 10.97 37.97 4.88
C THR A 210 10.13 39.17 5.28
N ARG A 211 10.50 40.38 4.81
CA ARG A 211 9.88 41.63 5.29
C ARG A 211 8.35 41.64 5.22
N ASN A 212 7.75 41.05 4.17
CA ASN A 212 6.29 41.02 3.97
C ASN A 212 5.76 39.63 3.53
N ASP A 213 6.59 38.58 3.51
CA ASP A 213 6.23 37.28 2.93
C ASP A 213 7.01 36.13 3.57
N CYS A 214 6.61 34.89 3.30
CA CYS A 214 7.32 33.68 3.70
C CYS A 214 8.08 33.08 2.51
N ALA A 215 9.41 33.19 2.51
CA ALA A 215 10.22 32.66 1.42
C ALA A 215 10.51 31.17 1.65
N SER A 216 10.19 30.35 0.65
CA SER A 216 10.51 28.93 0.60
C SER A 216 11.78 28.67 -0.21
N LYS A 217 12.60 27.74 0.26
CA LYS A 217 13.73 27.18 -0.51
C LYS A 217 13.67 25.67 -0.47
N GLU A 218 13.81 25.05 -1.63
CA GLU A 218 13.86 23.61 -1.78
C GLU A 218 15.27 23.13 -2.13
N SER A 219 15.58 21.92 -1.68
CA SER A 219 16.72 21.15 -2.15
C SER A 219 16.29 19.71 -2.37
N THR A 220 16.91 19.04 -3.34
CA THR A 220 16.66 17.62 -3.63
C THR A 220 17.93 16.84 -3.40
N SER A 221 17.81 15.70 -2.71
CA SER A 221 18.87 14.72 -2.58
C SER A 221 18.40 13.34 -3.04
N ARG A 222 19.37 12.50 -3.42
CA ARG A 222 19.15 11.11 -3.82
C ARG A 222 20.19 10.25 -3.13
N ARG A 223 19.78 9.07 -2.67
CA ARG A 223 20.70 8.06 -2.16
C ARG A 223 21.03 7.02 -3.24
N PRO A 224 22.15 6.30 -3.10
CA PRO A 224 22.38 5.11 -3.90
C PRO A 224 21.21 4.14 -3.80
N ASN A 225 20.91 3.45 -4.89
CA ASN A 225 19.86 2.44 -4.89
C ASN A 225 20.21 1.31 -3.92
N VAL A 226 19.18 0.79 -3.25
CA VAL A 226 19.30 -0.40 -2.41
C VAL A 226 18.70 -1.58 -3.17
N THR A 227 19.44 -2.68 -3.25
CA THR A 227 18.95 -3.92 -3.84
C THR A 227 18.59 -4.91 -2.74
N MET A 228 17.34 -5.36 -2.72
CA MET A 228 16.88 -6.45 -1.87
C MET A 228 16.84 -7.73 -2.69
N GLU A 229 17.48 -8.78 -2.20
CA GLU A 229 17.41 -10.12 -2.79
C GLU A 229 16.49 -11.00 -1.94
N TYR A 230 15.83 -11.95 -2.60
CA TYR A 230 15.02 -12.95 -1.92
C TYR A 230 15.94 -13.95 -1.20
N ASP A 231 15.68 -14.23 0.06
CA ASP A 231 16.53 -15.07 0.93
C ASP A 231 16.10 -16.55 1.01
N GLY A 232 15.11 -16.94 0.20
CA GLY A 232 14.47 -18.25 0.25
C GLY A 232 13.06 -18.20 0.85
N GLU A 233 12.78 -17.19 1.69
CA GLU A 233 11.49 -17.01 2.36
C GLU A 233 10.83 -15.67 1.99
N ARG A 234 11.62 -14.59 2.00
CA ARG A 234 11.17 -13.20 1.82
C ARG A 234 12.29 -12.31 1.27
N TYR A 235 11.97 -11.04 1.05
CA TYR A 235 12.94 -9.97 0.83
C TYR A 235 13.14 -9.24 2.17
N PRO A 236 14.30 -9.39 2.82
CA PRO A 236 14.62 -8.63 4.02
C PRO A 236 14.59 -7.13 3.72
N VAL A 237 13.69 -6.40 4.39
CA VAL A 237 13.64 -4.95 4.30
C VAL A 237 14.69 -4.38 5.28
N PRO A 238 15.71 -3.64 4.79
CA PRO A 238 16.67 -3.01 5.68
C PRO A 238 15.98 -2.02 6.62
N LYS A 239 16.44 -1.93 7.87
CA LYS A 239 15.84 -1.04 8.89
C LYS A 239 15.67 0.41 8.42
N ALA A 240 16.58 0.92 7.59
CA ALA A 240 16.51 2.27 7.04
C ALA A 240 15.36 2.49 6.03
N LEU A 241 14.79 1.41 5.49
CA LEU A 241 13.69 1.41 4.54
C LEU A 241 12.38 0.88 5.15
N SER A 242 12.39 0.40 6.40
CA SER A 242 11.20 -0.13 7.07
C SER A 242 10.23 1.01 7.44
N GLY A 243 8.94 0.67 7.42
CA GLY A 243 7.87 1.45 8.02
C GLY A 243 8.06 1.58 9.53
N SER A 244 7.47 2.62 10.11
CA SER A 244 7.44 2.80 11.57
C SER A 244 6.50 1.78 12.19
#